data_AF-A0A9D2BU15-F1
#
_entry.id   AF-A0A9D2BU15-F1
#
_cell.length_a   1.000
_cell.length_b   1.000
_cell.length_c   1.000
_cell.angle_alpha   90.00
_cell.angle_beta   90.00
_cell.angle_gamma   90.00
#
_symmetry.space_group_name_H-M   'P 1'
#
loop_
_entity.id
_entity.type
_entity.pdbx_description
1 polymer ?
#
loop_
_entity_poly.entity_id
_entity_poly.type
_entity_poly.pdbx_seq_one_letter_code
_entity_poly.pdbx_strand_id
1 'polypeptide(L)'
;MLYTSQHGFLPGNKANVNREALQKLLDIGGTIIVDKPGIYDIDAPLKIGSYTTLVFENGAVIRKVASESGGFVHALINKGAFEKRWDEHIVVRGMKVLVNNVTGTCLIGGLRGELAFHYVRDLRLDDIRIPDLHPANFGIHICTFEDINITNCIISGKKDGIHLGRGRRFYIGNCVFDTFDDAVALNAHDYDSSNPELGDIEDGVIEKCYDCDNDKDGRVGFFCRILAGAWVDWYEGMEVQKSDSVVSCGRLYRVFAKPDGTRYISKTRPTHTSGHMILDGIDWLMVQSDPVYQAGVRNVTFRDIYLYKPRTGFSVHFDMDVWSRSFYPGATNPMQEQLVFDNIRVLHDGGNSFMIINTPVDSLSIVNSSLRNNDIIFGNAAKLDDMGKTRLSIQNSFSSAGEITSLIRNNVPNKQIELIVDGKAEKSFR
;
A
#
# COMPACT_ATOMS: atom_id res chain seq x y z
N MET A 1 -20.45 -3.06 26.82
CA MET A 1 -20.89 -3.02 25.41
C MET A 1 -21.82 -1.84 25.25
N LEU A 2 -21.65 -1.04 24.19
CA LEU A 2 -22.44 0.16 23.89
C LEU A 2 -23.18 -0.09 22.57
N TYR A 3 -24.52 -0.02 22.58
CA TYR A 3 -25.35 -0.22 21.39
C TYR A 3 -25.65 1.13 20.76
N THR A 4 -25.24 1.34 19.51
CA THR A 4 -25.26 2.67 18.91
C THR A 4 -26.69 3.23 18.74
N SER A 5 -27.69 2.35 18.56
CA SER A 5 -29.10 2.75 18.47
C SER A 5 -29.63 3.45 19.72
N GLN A 6 -29.11 3.11 20.90
CA GLN A 6 -29.46 3.74 22.19
C GLN A 6 -28.86 5.14 22.35
N HIS A 7 -27.93 5.52 21.47
CA HIS A 7 -27.19 6.78 21.51
C HIS A 7 -27.44 7.65 20.28
N GLY A 8 -28.48 7.34 19.49
CA GLY A 8 -28.95 8.19 18.39
C GLY A 8 -28.20 8.00 17.07
N PHE A 9 -27.32 7.00 16.95
CA PHE A 9 -26.78 6.58 15.67
C PHE A 9 -27.75 5.56 15.05
N LEU A 10 -28.54 6.00 14.06
CA LEU A 10 -29.65 5.25 13.49
C LEU A 10 -29.65 5.36 11.96
N PRO A 11 -30.14 4.33 11.25
CA PRO A 11 -30.31 4.41 9.81
C PRO A 11 -31.24 5.56 9.40
N GLY A 12 -30.93 6.23 8.28
CA GLY A 12 -31.75 7.31 7.73
C GLY A 12 -31.68 8.65 8.48
N ASN A 13 -30.95 8.73 9.59
CA ASN A 13 -30.62 10.01 10.21
C ASN A 13 -29.79 10.88 9.25
N LYS A 14 -29.86 12.20 9.48
CA LYS A 14 -28.97 13.16 8.82
C LYS A 14 -27.51 12.81 9.11
N ALA A 15 -26.65 13.04 8.11
CA ALA A 15 -25.25 12.64 8.14
C ALA A 15 -24.48 13.20 9.35
N ASN A 16 -24.63 14.49 9.65
CA ASN A 16 -24.02 15.14 10.81
C ASN A 16 -24.47 14.53 12.15
N VAL A 17 -25.77 14.23 12.28
CA VAL A 17 -26.35 13.64 13.49
C VAL A 17 -25.76 12.25 13.75
N ASN A 18 -25.66 11.43 12.69
CA ASN A 18 -25.05 10.12 12.78
C ASN A 18 -23.55 10.19 13.11
N ARG A 19 -22.81 11.05 12.41
CA ARG A 19 -21.39 11.28 12.69
C ARG A 19 -21.16 11.66 14.16
N GLU A 20 -21.92 12.62 14.69
CA GLU A 20 -21.78 13.05 16.09
C GLU A 20 -22.14 11.96 17.09
N ALA A 21 -23.22 11.22 16.84
CA ALA A 21 -23.67 10.14 17.71
C ALA A 21 -22.61 9.03 17.81
N LEU A 22 -22.07 8.57 16.68
CA LEU A 22 -21.05 7.53 16.69
C LEU A 22 -19.71 8.06 17.21
N GLN A 23 -19.32 9.29 16.87
CA GLN A 23 -18.06 9.87 17.37
C GLN A 23 -18.04 9.93 18.90
N LYS A 24 -19.15 10.30 19.56
CA LYS A 24 -19.25 10.30 21.03
C LYS A 24 -18.95 8.94 21.64
N LEU A 25 -19.36 7.85 20.99
CA LEU A 25 -19.07 6.49 21.45
C LEU A 25 -17.62 6.11 21.20
N LEU A 26 -17.06 6.46 20.03
CA LEU A 26 -15.64 6.28 19.72
C LEU A 26 -14.72 7.12 20.62
N ASP A 27 -15.24 8.19 21.22
CA ASP A 27 -14.56 8.99 22.24
C ASP A 27 -14.49 8.32 23.61
N ILE A 28 -15.41 7.41 23.90
CA ILE A 28 -15.42 6.59 25.11
C ILE A 28 -14.54 5.33 24.94
N GLY A 29 -14.58 4.71 23.76
CA GLY A 29 -13.89 3.45 23.48
C GLY A 29 -14.64 2.21 24.00
N GLY A 30 -13.92 1.11 24.19
CA GLY A 30 -14.51 -0.19 24.56
C GLY A 30 -15.23 -0.86 23.38
N THR A 31 -16.20 -1.72 23.66
CA THR A 31 -16.95 -2.44 22.61
C THR A 31 -18.22 -1.68 22.22
N ILE A 32 -18.28 -1.26 20.96
CA ILE A 32 -19.37 -0.51 20.34
C ILE A 32 -20.01 -1.37 19.25
N ILE A 33 -21.34 -1.51 19.28
CA ILE A 33 -22.11 -2.39 18.40
C ILE A 33 -23.12 -1.57 17.60
N VAL A 34 -22.97 -1.53 16.28
CA VAL A 34 -23.96 -1.00 15.34
C VAL A 34 -25.01 -2.08 15.08
N ASP A 35 -26.12 -1.96 15.80
CA ASP A 35 -27.09 -3.04 16.06
C ASP A 35 -28.38 -2.97 15.23
N LYS A 36 -28.46 -2.03 14.29
CA LYS A 36 -29.60 -1.90 13.37
C LYS A 36 -29.15 -2.02 11.92
N PRO A 37 -29.83 -2.82 11.10
CA PRO A 37 -29.58 -2.85 9.66
C PRO A 37 -30.04 -1.53 9.03
N GLY A 38 -29.35 -1.10 7.98
CA GLY A 38 -29.70 0.07 7.19
C GLY A 38 -28.50 0.94 6.84
N ILE A 39 -28.79 2.05 6.15
CA ILE A 39 -27.78 2.99 5.67
C ILE A 39 -27.63 4.13 6.68
N TYR A 40 -26.40 4.34 7.14
CA TYR A 40 -25.98 5.39 8.05
C TYR A 40 -25.13 6.39 7.27
N ASP A 41 -25.71 7.54 6.96
CA ASP A 41 -24.97 8.61 6.32
C ASP A 41 -23.99 9.25 7.31
N ILE A 42 -22.79 9.61 6.84
CA ILE A 42 -21.80 10.42 7.56
C ILE A 42 -21.23 11.50 6.63
N ASP A 43 -20.91 12.65 7.19
CA ASP A 43 -20.46 13.85 6.45
C ASP A 43 -19.04 14.30 6.80
N ALA A 44 -18.36 13.57 7.68
CA ALA A 44 -16.96 13.76 7.98
C ALA A 44 -16.36 12.46 8.55
N PRO A 45 -15.01 12.35 8.59
CA PRO A 45 -14.34 11.17 9.12
C PRO A 45 -14.71 10.86 10.57
N LEU A 46 -14.92 9.58 10.85
CA LEU A 46 -14.99 9.04 12.21
C LEU A 46 -13.59 8.77 12.73
N LYS A 47 -13.34 9.09 14.01
CA LYS A 47 -12.05 8.95 14.66
C LYS A 47 -12.09 7.89 15.75
N ILE A 48 -11.35 6.79 15.58
CA ILE A 48 -11.25 5.68 16.54
C ILE A 48 -9.97 5.77 17.36
N GLY A 49 -10.03 5.53 18.67
CA GLY A 49 -8.85 5.49 19.53
C GLY A 49 -8.49 4.08 19.95
N SER A 50 -7.40 3.98 20.72
CA SER A 50 -6.95 2.74 21.36
C SER A 50 -8.07 2.01 22.15
N TYR A 51 -7.89 0.71 22.37
CA TYR A 51 -8.78 -0.13 23.20
C TYR A 51 -10.25 -0.08 22.77
N THR A 52 -10.48 -0.01 21.46
CA THR A 52 -11.82 0.13 20.88
C THR A 52 -12.12 -1.01 19.93
N THR A 53 -13.27 -1.65 20.13
CA THR A 53 -13.82 -2.66 19.23
C THR A 53 -15.12 -2.12 18.63
N LEU A 54 -15.14 -1.87 17.33
CA LEU A 54 -16.31 -1.42 16.57
C LEU A 54 -16.86 -2.57 15.73
N VAL A 55 -18.08 -3.00 16.03
CA VAL A 55 -18.74 -4.13 15.34
C VAL A 55 -19.97 -3.62 14.61
N PHE A 56 -20.06 -3.91 13.32
CA PHE A 56 -21.26 -3.71 12.52
C PHE A 56 -22.02 -5.03 12.41
N GLU A 57 -23.26 -5.06 12.86
CA GLU A 57 -24.14 -6.20 12.63
C GLU A 57 -24.61 -6.25 11.16
N ASN A 58 -25.12 -7.42 10.77
CA ASN A 58 -25.54 -7.70 9.39
C ASN A 58 -26.49 -6.63 8.85
N GLY A 59 -26.15 -6.12 7.66
CA GLY A 59 -26.98 -5.14 6.94
C GLY A 59 -26.76 -3.69 7.34
N ALA A 60 -25.86 -3.39 8.27
CA ALA A 60 -25.42 -2.02 8.54
C ALA A 60 -24.42 -1.54 7.47
N VAL A 61 -24.64 -0.34 6.93
CA VAL A 61 -23.81 0.25 5.87
C VAL A 61 -23.51 1.71 6.19
N ILE A 62 -22.24 2.07 6.25
CA ILE A 62 -21.83 3.48 6.27
C ILE A 62 -21.85 4.00 4.83
N ARG A 63 -22.48 5.15 4.60
CA ARG A 63 -22.42 5.85 3.32
C ARG A 63 -21.88 7.26 3.50
N LYS A 64 -20.88 7.62 2.70
CA LYS A 64 -20.35 8.98 2.70
C LYS A 64 -21.31 9.91 1.98
N VAL A 65 -21.55 11.08 2.57
CA VAL A 65 -22.35 12.16 1.98
C VAL A 65 -21.54 13.44 2.08
N ALA A 66 -21.39 14.19 0.98
CA ALA A 66 -20.66 15.45 1.02
C ALA A 66 -21.35 16.44 1.99
N SER A 67 -20.53 17.14 2.77
CA SER A 67 -20.98 18.24 3.63
C SER A 67 -21.11 19.54 2.83
N GLU A 68 -21.66 20.59 3.45
CA GLU A 68 -21.63 21.95 2.87
C GLU A 68 -20.19 22.46 2.64
N SER A 69 -19.24 22.01 3.47
CA SER A 69 -17.80 22.29 3.32
C SER A 69 -17.08 21.43 2.28
N GLY A 70 -17.80 20.53 1.59
CA GLY A 70 -17.27 19.64 0.57
C GLY A 70 -17.15 18.18 1.04
N GLY A 71 -16.48 17.37 0.22
CA GLY A 71 -16.24 15.96 0.50
C GLY A 71 -15.01 15.73 1.38
N PHE A 72 -14.81 14.47 1.77
CA PHE A 72 -13.73 14.03 2.66
C PHE A 72 -13.22 12.65 2.24
N VAL A 73 -11.98 12.33 2.62
CA VAL A 73 -11.33 11.08 2.21
C VAL A 73 -11.74 9.91 3.10
N HIS A 74 -11.48 9.99 4.40
CA HIS A 74 -11.62 8.85 5.30
C HIS A 74 -13.05 8.63 5.78
N ALA A 75 -13.59 7.42 5.68
CA ALA A 75 -14.73 7.01 6.49
C ALA A 75 -14.32 6.81 7.95
N LEU A 76 -13.16 6.19 8.18
CA LEU A 76 -12.61 5.92 9.50
C LEU A 76 -11.10 6.19 9.53
N ILE A 77 -10.63 6.85 10.60
CA ILE A 77 -9.20 7.09 10.86
C ILE A 77 -8.88 6.94 12.35
N ASN A 78 -7.68 6.47 12.73
CA ASN A 78 -7.30 6.45 14.15
C ASN A 78 -6.90 7.84 14.67
N LYS A 79 -7.13 8.10 15.96
CA LYS A 79 -6.87 9.40 16.60
C LYS A 79 -5.39 9.73 16.66
N GLY A 80 -4.56 8.74 16.95
CA GLY A 80 -3.12 8.86 17.05
C GLY A 80 -2.43 9.31 15.76
N ALA A 81 -3.06 9.05 14.60
CA ALA A 81 -2.55 9.47 13.29
C ALA A 81 -2.24 10.97 13.20
N PHE A 82 -3.06 11.82 13.80
CA PHE A 82 -2.94 13.28 13.73
C PHE A 82 -1.78 13.83 14.54
N GLU A 83 -1.38 13.12 15.59
CA GLU A 83 -0.34 13.53 16.54
C GLU A 83 0.91 12.65 16.44
N LYS A 84 0.93 11.69 15.51
CA LYS A 84 1.96 10.65 15.39
C LYS A 84 2.17 9.89 16.70
N ARG A 85 1.05 9.55 17.35
CA ARG A 85 1.01 8.74 18.58
C ARG A 85 0.47 7.37 18.25
N TRP A 86 1.06 6.34 18.87
CA TRP A 86 0.58 4.98 18.73
C TRP A 86 -0.81 4.84 19.34
N ASP A 87 -1.77 4.41 18.52
CA ASP A 87 -2.98 3.77 19.01
C ASP A 87 -2.80 2.25 19.01
N GLU A 88 -3.37 1.58 19.99
CA GLU A 88 -3.24 0.13 20.15
C GLU A 88 -4.55 -0.60 20.44
N HIS A 89 -4.62 -1.88 20.09
CA HIS A 89 -5.76 -2.76 20.37
C HIS A 89 -7.07 -2.25 19.75
N ILE A 90 -7.03 -2.00 18.44
CA ILE A 90 -8.21 -1.58 17.66
C ILE A 90 -8.76 -2.76 16.88
N VAL A 91 -10.08 -2.97 16.96
CA VAL A 91 -10.80 -3.97 16.17
C VAL A 91 -11.95 -3.32 15.43
N VAL A 92 -12.05 -3.56 14.12
CA VAL A 92 -13.21 -3.18 13.30
C VAL A 92 -13.71 -4.43 12.60
N ARG A 93 -14.99 -4.76 12.81
CA ARG A 93 -15.63 -5.94 12.20
C ARG A 93 -16.90 -5.60 11.43
N GLY A 94 -17.08 -6.20 10.25
CA GLY A 94 -18.33 -6.18 9.49
C GLY A 94 -18.64 -4.85 8.81
N MET A 95 -17.68 -3.91 8.79
CA MET A 95 -17.92 -2.57 8.29
C MET A 95 -18.04 -2.59 6.76
N LYS A 96 -19.20 -2.18 6.25
CA LYS A 96 -19.42 -1.88 4.85
C LYS A 96 -19.44 -0.37 4.62
N VAL A 97 -18.61 0.10 3.70
CA VAL A 97 -18.51 1.51 3.31
C VAL A 97 -18.97 1.67 1.87
N LEU A 98 -19.91 2.57 1.63
CA LEU A 98 -20.23 3.12 0.32
C LEU A 98 -19.51 4.46 0.19
N VAL A 99 -18.53 4.52 -0.71
CA VAL A 99 -17.76 5.73 -0.97
C VAL A 99 -18.62 6.81 -1.62
N ASN A 100 -19.60 6.38 -2.43
CA ASN A 100 -20.65 7.23 -2.99
C ASN A 100 -20.08 8.42 -3.79
N ASN A 101 -18.95 8.20 -4.47
CA ASN A 101 -18.21 9.21 -5.21
C ASN A 101 -17.83 10.46 -4.38
N VAL A 102 -17.76 10.33 -3.04
CA VAL A 102 -17.33 11.41 -2.14
C VAL A 102 -15.83 11.24 -1.87
N THR A 103 -15.07 12.25 -2.29
CA THR A 103 -13.65 12.42 -1.94
C THR A 103 -13.36 13.87 -1.58
N GLY A 104 -12.17 14.15 -1.04
CA GLY A 104 -11.77 15.49 -0.63
C GLY A 104 -10.29 15.60 -0.36
N THR A 105 -9.91 16.60 0.43
CA THR A 105 -8.52 16.80 0.85
C THR A 105 -8.17 15.82 1.97
N CYS A 106 -6.97 15.23 1.91
CA CYS A 106 -6.47 14.37 2.96
C CYS A 106 -6.18 15.20 4.23
N LEU A 107 -6.57 14.70 5.40
CA LEU A 107 -6.30 15.41 6.66
C LEU A 107 -4.83 15.29 7.09
N ILE A 108 -4.15 14.26 6.59
CA ILE A 108 -2.73 13.99 6.82
C ILE A 108 -2.10 13.82 5.44
N GLY A 109 -1.04 14.56 5.16
CA GLY A 109 -0.31 14.46 3.89
C GLY A 109 0.13 13.02 3.65
N GLY A 110 -0.17 12.49 2.45
CA GLY A 110 0.16 11.12 2.08
C GLY A 110 -0.84 10.05 2.52
N LEU A 111 -1.71 10.29 3.51
CA LEU A 111 -2.65 9.28 3.99
C LEU A 111 -4.03 9.46 3.33
N ARG A 112 -4.41 8.53 2.44
CA ARG A 112 -5.64 8.66 1.60
C ARG A 112 -6.59 7.44 1.54
N GLY A 113 -6.61 6.59 2.57
CA GLY A 113 -7.51 5.42 2.61
C GLY A 113 -8.95 5.74 3.06
N GLU A 114 -9.94 4.98 2.61
CA GLU A 114 -11.30 5.03 3.18
C GLU A 114 -11.28 4.58 4.65
N LEU A 115 -10.58 3.49 4.94
CA LEU A 115 -10.13 3.12 6.27
C LEU A 115 -8.64 3.43 6.36
N ALA A 116 -8.27 4.40 7.18
CA ALA A 116 -6.89 4.88 7.29
C ALA A 116 -6.34 4.69 8.69
N PHE A 117 -5.13 4.14 8.81
CA PHE A 117 -4.45 4.01 10.08
C PHE A 117 -3.00 4.45 9.98
N HIS A 118 -2.54 5.22 10.97
CA HIS A 118 -1.17 5.72 11.03
C HIS A 118 -0.69 5.73 12.48
N TYR A 119 0.50 5.20 12.76
CA TYR A 119 0.97 4.91 14.12
C TYR A 119 -0.01 3.99 14.84
N VAL A 120 -0.10 2.72 14.42
CA VAL A 120 -1.07 1.76 14.96
C VAL A 120 -0.44 0.40 15.31
N ARG A 121 -0.79 -0.15 16.48
CA ARG A 121 -0.36 -1.47 16.95
C ARG A 121 -1.52 -2.40 17.29
N ASP A 122 -1.43 -3.70 16.99
CA ASP A 122 -2.50 -4.68 17.23
C ASP A 122 -3.84 -4.20 16.63
N LEU A 123 -3.82 -3.96 15.32
CA LEU A 123 -4.99 -3.59 14.53
C LEU A 123 -5.62 -4.83 13.90
N ARG A 124 -6.92 -4.99 14.05
CA ARG A 124 -7.69 -6.06 13.41
C ARG A 124 -8.82 -5.49 12.59
N LEU A 125 -8.79 -5.75 11.30
CA LEU A 125 -9.85 -5.43 10.35
C LEU A 125 -10.42 -6.74 9.82
N ASP A 126 -11.68 -7.01 10.09
CA ASP A 126 -12.32 -8.28 9.73
C ASP A 126 -13.65 -8.02 9.05
N ASP A 127 -13.92 -8.75 7.96
CA ASP A 127 -15.20 -8.67 7.24
C ASP A 127 -15.51 -7.26 6.69
N ILE A 128 -14.50 -6.58 6.11
CA ILE A 128 -14.65 -5.24 5.54
C ILE A 128 -15.17 -5.31 4.10
N ARG A 129 -16.08 -4.41 3.72
CA ARG A 129 -16.65 -4.33 2.36
C ARG A 129 -16.58 -2.91 1.82
N ILE A 130 -15.96 -2.73 0.64
CA ILE A 130 -15.92 -1.44 -0.07
C ILE A 130 -16.23 -1.72 -1.55
N PRO A 131 -17.49 -1.61 -2.01
CA PRO A 131 -17.90 -2.05 -3.35
C PRO A 131 -17.73 -0.98 -4.43
N ASP A 132 -17.46 0.28 -4.08
CA ASP A 132 -17.47 1.43 -4.98
C ASP A 132 -16.26 2.37 -4.76
N LEU A 133 -15.07 1.80 -4.62
CA LEU A 133 -13.85 2.55 -4.32
C LEU A 133 -13.55 3.64 -5.38
N HIS A 134 -13.38 4.87 -4.91
CA HIS A 134 -13.13 6.04 -5.74
C HIS A 134 -11.70 6.05 -6.33
N PRO A 135 -11.47 6.54 -7.57
CA PRO A 135 -10.14 6.56 -8.22
C PRO A 135 -9.02 7.29 -7.46
N ALA A 136 -9.37 8.17 -6.53
CA ALA A 136 -8.42 8.99 -5.78
C ALA A 136 -8.08 8.44 -4.38
N ASN A 137 -8.80 7.42 -3.89
CA ASN A 137 -8.71 6.95 -2.51
C ASN A 137 -8.32 5.48 -2.49
N PHE A 138 -7.52 5.06 -1.52
CA PHE A 138 -7.25 3.63 -1.30
C PHE A 138 -8.37 3.00 -0.47
N GLY A 139 -8.60 1.69 -0.58
CA GLY A 139 -9.61 1.02 0.25
C GLY A 139 -9.21 1.03 1.73
N ILE A 140 -8.15 0.30 2.05
CA ILE A 140 -7.53 0.30 3.37
C ILE A 140 -6.11 0.84 3.22
N HIS A 141 -5.73 1.85 4.01
CA HIS A 141 -4.39 2.42 3.98
C HIS A 141 -3.80 2.45 5.38
N ILE A 142 -2.68 1.75 5.59
CA ILE A 142 -2.00 1.70 6.88
C ILE A 142 -0.52 2.05 6.70
N CYS A 143 0.00 2.98 7.48
CA CYS A 143 1.41 3.36 7.48
C CYS A 143 1.92 3.49 8.92
N THR A 144 3.21 3.24 9.16
CA THR A 144 3.83 3.18 10.49
C THR A 144 3.03 2.29 11.45
N PHE A 145 3.12 0.98 11.23
CA PHE A 145 2.34 -0.02 11.95
C PHE A 145 3.18 -1.14 12.56
N GLU A 146 2.56 -1.85 13.50
CA GLU A 146 3.09 -3.06 14.10
C GLU A 146 1.95 -4.03 14.44
N ASP A 147 2.05 -5.31 14.10
CA ASP A 147 1.02 -6.31 14.42
C ASP A 147 -0.36 -5.98 13.83
N ILE A 148 -0.52 -6.07 12.51
CA ILE A 148 -1.83 -5.89 11.85
C ILE A 148 -2.39 -7.19 11.29
N ASN A 149 -3.71 -7.34 11.35
CA ASN A 149 -4.45 -8.46 10.78
C ASN A 149 -5.64 -7.94 9.98
N ILE A 150 -5.66 -8.21 8.67
CA ILE A 150 -6.72 -7.83 7.75
C ILE A 150 -7.30 -9.10 7.15
N THR A 151 -8.53 -9.44 7.50
CA THR A 151 -9.18 -10.68 7.04
C THR A 151 -10.52 -10.48 6.41
N ASN A 152 -10.86 -11.40 5.50
CA ASN A 152 -12.22 -11.56 4.97
C ASN A 152 -12.72 -10.28 4.29
N CYS A 153 -11.88 -9.56 3.55
CA CYS A 153 -12.25 -8.29 2.92
C CYS A 153 -12.74 -8.49 1.47
N ILE A 154 -13.70 -7.68 1.02
CA ILE A 154 -14.06 -7.58 -0.40
C ILE A 154 -13.99 -6.11 -0.80
N ILE A 155 -13.11 -5.80 -1.75
CA ILE A 155 -12.85 -4.43 -2.19
C ILE A 155 -12.94 -4.37 -3.72
N SER A 156 -13.77 -3.45 -4.21
CA SER A 156 -14.02 -3.24 -5.64
C SER A 156 -13.98 -1.76 -5.98
N GLY A 157 -13.39 -1.40 -7.11
CA GLY A 157 -13.40 -0.04 -7.63
C GLY A 157 -12.10 0.37 -8.34
N LYS A 158 -11.83 1.67 -8.40
CA LYS A 158 -10.88 2.22 -9.39
C LYS A 158 -9.46 2.47 -8.87
N LYS A 159 -9.15 2.04 -7.65
CA LYS A 159 -7.89 2.35 -6.97
C LYS A 159 -7.43 1.20 -6.07
N ASP A 160 -6.32 1.39 -5.36
CA ASP A 160 -5.67 0.32 -4.62
C ASP A 160 -6.57 -0.26 -3.53
N GLY A 161 -6.61 -1.60 -3.43
CA GLY A 161 -7.43 -2.30 -2.44
C GLY A 161 -6.89 -2.10 -1.02
N ILE A 162 -5.73 -2.70 -0.74
CA ILE A 162 -5.00 -2.54 0.52
C ILE A 162 -3.64 -1.91 0.21
N HIS A 163 -3.34 -0.80 0.88
CA HIS A 163 -2.13 -0.03 0.68
C HIS A 163 -1.35 0.07 1.99
N LEU A 164 -0.14 -0.47 2.04
CA LEU A 164 0.73 -0.46 3.20
C LEU A 164 1.96 0.41 2.94
N GLY A 165 2.22 1.35 3.85
CA GLY A 165 3.52 2.00 4.01
C GLY A 165 4.39 1.28 5.04
N ARG A 166 5.42 1.93 5.58
CA ARG A 166 6.38 1.34 6.54
C ARG A 166 5.69 0.61 7.71
N GLY A 167 6.24 -0.50 8.17
CA GLY A 167 5.71 -1.24 9.31
C GLY A 167 6.14 -2.69 9.34
N ARG A 168 5.76 -3.43 10.37
CA ARG A 168 6.16 -4.84 10.50
C ARG A 168 5.11 -5.75 11.12
N ARG A 169 5.25 -7.05 10.88
CA ARG A 169 4.40 -8.13 11.41
C ARG A 169 2.95 -7.95 10.99
N PHE A 170 2.65 -8.38 9.78
CA PHE A 170 1.31 -8.23 9.20
C PHE A 170 0.77 -9.53 8.60
N TYR A 171 -0.55 -9.63 8.63
CA TYR A 171 -1.31 -10.68 7.97
C TYR A 171 -2.44 -10.07 7.15
N ILE A 172 -2.52 -10.44 5.88
CA ILE A 172 -3.66 -10.15 5.00
C ILE A 172 -4.18 -11.49 4.50
N GLY A 173 -5.46 -11.81 4.68
CA GLY A 173 -5.95 -13.03 4.04
C GLY A 173 -7.44 -13.24 3.92
N ASN A 174 -7.80 -14.19 3.05
CA ASN A 174 -9.18 -14.46 2.64
C ASN A 174 -9.85 -13.23 1.99
N CYS A 175 -9.10 -12.50 1.16
CA CYS A 175 -9.57 -11.25 0.55
C CYS A 175 -9.91 -11.42 -0.93
N VAL A 176 -10.93 -10.71 -1.39
CA VAL A 176 -11.34 -10.66 -2.79
C VAL A 176 -11.19 -9.24 -3.30
N PHE A 177 -10.46 -9.09 -4.41
CA PHE A 177 -10.16 -7.81 -5.02
C PHE A 177 -10.72 -7.75 -6.43
N ASP A 178 -11.35 -6.63 -6.74
CA ASP A 178 -11.78 -6.26 -8.08
C ASP A 178 -11.43 -4.78 -8.32
N THR A 179 -10.12 -4.53 -8.42
CA THR A 179 -9.55 -3.19 -8.46
C THR A 179 -8.96 -2.89 -9.85
N PHE A 180 -9.10 -1.64 -10.30
CA PHE A 180 -8.46 -1.17 -11.54
C PHE A 180 -6.94 -0.96 -11.36
N ASP A 181 -6.56 -0.38 -10.21
CA ASP A 181 -5.19 -0.22 -9.75
C ASP A 181 -4.79 -1.40 -8.85
N ASP A 182 -3.72 -1.30 -8.08
CA ASP A 182 -3.15 -2.43 -7.31
C ASP A 182 -4.15 -3.14 -6.37
N ALA A 183 -4.24 -4.48 -6.36
CA ALA A 183 -5.06 -5.15 -5.32
C ALA A 183 -4.43 -4.97 -3.94
N VAL A 184 -3.12 -5.17 -3.86
CA VAL A 184 -2.28 -4.90 -2.68
C VAL A 184 -1.08 -4.05 -3.10
N ALA A 185 -0.74 -3.05 -2.31
CA ALA A 185 0.47 -2.25 -2.48
C ALA A 185 1.30 -2.32 -1.21
N LEU A 186 2.52 -2.86 -1.32
CA LEU A 186 3.55 -2.86 -0.29
C LEU A 186 4.58 -1.78 -0.67
N ASN A 187 4.27 -0.56 -0.29
CA ASN A 187 4.97 0.63 -0.76
C ASN A 187 5.88 1.19 0.33
N ALA A 188 7.05 0.59 0.49
CA ALA A 188 8.07 1.06 1.44
C ALA A 188 8.59 2.47 1.08
N HIS A 189 8.63 2.74 -0.24
CA HIS A 189 8.61 4.07 -0.86
C HIS A 189 7.26 4.31 -1.56
N ASP A 190 6.86 5.55 -1.82
CA ASP A 190 5.72 5.90 -2.69
C ASP A 190 5.79 7.38 -3.11
N TYR A 191 4.79 7.92 -3.79
CA TYR A 191 4.59 9.34 -4.08
C TYR A 191 4.42 10.16 -2.80
N ASP A 192 4.77 11.46 -2.86
CA ASP A 192 4.60 12.40 -1.73
C ASP A 192 3.15 12.50 -1.23
N SER A 193 2.18 12.17 -2.10
CA SER A 193 0.75 12.19 -1.81
C SER A 193 0.15 10.82 -1.52
N SER A 194 0.97 9.76 -1.46
CA SER A 194 0.52 8.38 -1.26
C SER A 194 1.06 7.70 0.00
N ASN A 195 2.11 8.23 0.65
CA ASN A 195 2.56 7.73 1.95
C ASN A 195 3.00 8.85 2.89
N PRO A 196 2.55 8.84 4.17
CA PRO A 196 2.94 9.84 5.14
C PRO A 196 4.37 9.67 5.66
N GLU A 197 4.90 8.45 5.72
CA GLU A 197 6.26 8.13 6.18
C GLU A 197 6.87 6.99 5.36
N LEU A 198 8.21 6.93 5.31
CA LEU A 198 8.98 5.99 4.49
C LEU A 198 9.86 5.09 5.38
N GLY A 199 10.07 3.86 4.92
CA GLY A 199 10.85 2.85 5.64
C GLY A 199 10.40 1.45 5.28
N ASP A 200 11.06 0.46 5.88
CA ASP A 200 10.86 -0.94 5.51
C ASP A 200 9.45 -1.46 5.86
N ILE A 201 9.00 -2.44 5.06
CA ILE A 201 7.81 -3.25 5.31
C ILE A 201 8.25 -4.70 5.53
N GLU A 202 8.04 -5.23 6.74
CA GLU A 202 8.73 -6.45 7.17
C GLU A 202 7.79 -7.50 7.79
N ASP A 203 8.19 -8.77 7.69
CA ASP A 203 7.60 -9.91 8.42
C ASP A 203 6.11 -10.13 8.12
N GLY A 204 5.80 -10.33 6.84
CA GLY A 204 4.42 -10.35 6.33
C GLY A 204 3.95 -11.68 5.78
N VAL A 205 2.65 -11.95 5.91
CA VAL A 205 1.98 -13.01 5.14
C VAL A 205 0.75 -12.43 4.44
N ILE A 206 0.64 -12.67 3.14
CA ILE A 206 -0.54 -12.39 2.32
C ILE A 206 -1.04 -13.73 1.80
N GLU A 207 -2.22 -14.19 2.22
CA GLU A 207 -2.70 -15.51 1.81
C GLU A 207 -4.19 -15.62 1.44
N LYS A 208 -4.50 -16.58 0.56
CA LYS A 208 -5.88 -16.89 0.14
C LYS A 208 -6.60 -15.67 -0.43
N CYS A 209 -5.92 -14.97 -1.33
CA CYS A 209 -6.46 -13.80 -2.01
C CYS A 209 -6.85 -14.09 -3.45
N TYR A 210 -7.92 -13.44 -3.90
CA TYR A 210 -8.50 -13.60 -5.23
C TYR A 210 -8.45 -12.26 -5.97
N ASP A 211 -7.77 -12.22 -7.10
CA ASP A 211 -7.74 -11.07 -8.01
C ASP A 211 -8.73 -11.30 -9.16
N CYS A 212 -9.95 -10.81 -9.00
CA CYS A 212 -11.09 -11.09 -9.87
C CYS A 212 -11.07 -10.26 -11.15
N ASP A 213 -11.47 -10.86 -12.28
CA ASP A 213 -11.63 -10.17 -13.56
C ASP A 213 -13.09 -9.81 -13.83
N ASN A 214 -13.62 -8.77 -13.19
CA ASN A 214 -14.96 -8.27 -13.54
C ASN A 214 -14.90 -6.96 -14.34
N ASP A 215 -13.71 -6.53 -14.74
CA ASP A 215 -13.48 -5.19 -15.27
C ASP A 215 -13.85 -5.06 -16.76
N LYS A 216 -14.60 -3.99 -17.06
CA LYS A 216 -14.89 -3.51 -18.41
C LYS A 216 -13.94 -2.39 -18.86
N ASP A 217 -13.19 -1.81 -17.92
CA ASP A 217 -12.43 -0.58 -18.09
C ASP A 217 -10.93 -0.85 -17.92
N GLY A 218 -10.22 -1.31 -18.96
CA GLY A 218 -8.74 -1.32 -19.00
C GLY A 218 -8.00 -1.99 -17.82
N ARG A 219 -6.66 -1.90 -17.79
CA ARG A 219 -5.81 -2.48 -16.74
C ARG A 219 -4.55 -1.64 -16.56
N VAL A 220 -4.26 -1.18 -15.34
CA VAL A 220 -3.04 -0.38 -15.05
C VAL A 220 -2.23 -0.96 -13.88
N GLY A 221 -2.88 -1.36 -12.79
CA GLY A 221 -2.19 -1.87 -11.60
C GLY A 221 -1.74 -3.33 -11.69
N PHE A 222 -1.29 -3.85 -10.55
CA PHE A 222 -0.79 -5.20 -10.31
C PHE A 222 -1.71 -5.97 -9.35
N PHE A 223 -1.55 -7.29 -9.22
CA PHE A 223 -2.08 -7.92 -7.99
C PHE A 223 -1.34 -7.36 -6.77
N CYS A 224 0.00 -7.39 -6.80
CA CYS A 224 0.81 -6.75 -5.77
C CYS A 224 1.92 -5.87 -6.34
N ARG A 225 1.93 -4.59 -5.95
CA ARG A 225 3.11 -3.72 -6.07
C ARG A 225 3.98 -3.86 -4.84
N ILE A 226 5.30 -3.89 -5.03
CA ILE A 226 6.32 -4.03 -3.99
C ILE A 226 7.39 -2.97 -4.28
N LEU A 227 7.26 -1.79 -3.67
CA LEU A 227 8.00 -0.58 -4.08
C LEU A 227 9.10 -0.24 -3.07
N ALA A 228 10.35 -0.25 -3.55
CA ALA A 228 11.53 0.14 -2.77
C ALA A 228 11.92 1.59 -3.05
N GLY A 229 12.79 2.16 -2.23
CA GLY A 229 13.40 3.46 -2.50
C GLY A 229 14.67 3.71 -1.71
N ALA A 230 15.48 4.66 -2.17
CA ALA A 230 16.68 5.12 -1.47
C ALA A 230 17.03 6.55 -1.83
N TRP A 231 17.68 7.24 -0.90
CA TRP A 231 18.01 8.65 -1.00
C TRP A 231 19.28 9.00 -0.21
N VAL A 232 19.65 10.28 -0.24
CA VAL A 232 20.92 10.79 0.28
C VAL A 232 20.70 11.90 1.31
N ASP A 233 21.78 12.29 1.99
CA ASP A 233 21.84 13.55 2.72
C ASP A 233 21.68 14.74 1.77
N TRP A 234 21.04 15.80 2.26
CA TRP A 234 20.97 17.07 1.56
C TRP A 234 22.37 17.64 1.37
N TYR A 235 22.63 18.16 0.17
CA TYR A 235 23.80 18.97 -0.14
C TYR A 235 23.41 20.17 -1.01
N GLU A 236 24.14 21.26 -0.86
CA GLU A 236 23.90 22.48 -1.64
C GLU A 236 24.09 22.21 -3.14
N GLY A 237 23.13 22.66 -3.94
CA GLY A 237 23.14 22.50 -5.39
C GLY A 237 22.53 21.19 -5.89
N MET A 238 21.97 20.34 -5.02
CA MET A 238 21.34 19.09 -5.44
C MET A 238 20.11 19.34 -6.33
N GLU A 239 19.98 18.56 -7.40
CA GLU A 239 18.81 18.58 -8.26
C GLU A 239 17.72 17.65 -7.71
N VAL A 240 16.51 18.18 -7.55
CA VAL A 240 15.34 17.44 -7.06
C VAL A 240 14.11 17.63 -7.95
N GLN A 241 13.17 16.70 -7.86
CA GLN A 241 11.87 16.69 -8.52
C GLN A 241 10.78 16.20 -7.57
N LYS A 242 9.53 16.15 -8.04
CA LYS A 242 8.39 15.58 -7.29
C LYS A 242 8.74 14.22 -6.66
N SER A 243 8.28 14.03 -5.42
CA SER A 243 8.45 12.82 -4.60
C SER A 243 9.88 12.50 -4.16
N ASP A 244 10.91 13.22 -4.61
CA ASP A 244 12.27 13.02 -4.11
C ASP A 244 12.31 13.19 -2.60
N SER A 245 13.04 12.28 -1.97
CA SER A 245 13.24 12.26 -0.52
C SER A 245 14.69 12.61 -0.20
N VAL A 246 14.93 13.31 0.91
CA VAL A 246 16.26 13.77 1.31
C VAL A 246 16.37 13.81 2.83
N VAL A 247 17.50 13.34 3.38
CA VAL A 247 17.80 13.50 4.82
C VAL A 247 18.45 14.85 5.08
N SER A 248 17.93 15.60 6.04
CA SER A 248 18.54 16.86 6.49
C SER A 248 18.33 17.04 7.99
N CYS A 249 19.38 17.43 8.72
CA CYS A 249 19.32 17.68 10.16
C CYS A 249 18.64 16.54 10.96
N GLY A 250 18.90 15.28 10.57
CA GLY A 250 18.32 14.10 11.20
C GLY A 250 16.82 13.90 10.93
N ARG A 251 16.26 14.52 9.90
CA ARG A 251 14.85 14.37 9.48
C ARG A 251 14.78 14.02 8.00
N LEU A 252 13.67 13.42 7.59
CA LEU A 252 13.38 13.18 6.19
C LEU A 252 12.46 14.29 5.66
N TYR A 253 12.81 14.80 4.49
CA TYR A 253 12.00 15.76 3.74
C TYR A 253 11.65 15.18 2.38
N ARG A 254 10.49 15.60 1.85
CA ARG A 254 10.03 15.22 0.52
C ARG A 254 9.66 16.45 -0.29
N VAL A 255 9.91 16.40 -1.59
CA VAL A 255 9.46 17.44 -2.52
C VAL A 255 7.99 17.21 -2.84
N PHE A 256 7.14 18.12 -2.37
CA PHE A 256 5.72 18.13 -2.70
C PHE A 256 5.49 19.02 -3.93
N ALA A 257 5.27 18.41 -5.09
CA ALA A 257 5.14 19.16 -6.35
C ALA A 257 4.08 18.57 -7.28
N LYS A 258 3.79 19.30 -8.36
CA LYS A 258 2.95 18.79 -9.45
C LYS A 258 3.73 17.77 -10.28
N PRO A 259 3.06 16.77 -10.86
CA PRO A 259 3.68 15.74 -11.69
C PRO A 259 3.92 16.24 -13.12
N ASP A 260 4.61 17.37 -13.27
CA ASP A 260 4.85 18.03 -14.56
C ASP A 260 6.31 17.91 -15.06
N GLY A 261 7.14 17.15 -14.34
CA GLY A 261 8.54 16.92 -14.69
C GLY A 261 9.47 18.09 -14.33
N THR A 262 8.99 19.09 -13.58
CA THR A 262 9.83 20.20 -13.12
C THR A 262 11.00 19.70 -12.28
N ARG A 263 12.20 20.18 -12.62
CA ARG A 263 13.44 20.00 -11.86
C ARG A 263 13.77 21.28 -11.10
N TYR A 264 14.20 21.15 -9.86
CA TYR A 264 14.59 22.24 -8.98
C TYR A 264 16.03 22.06 -8.54
N ILE A 265 16.71 23.18 -8.26
CA ILE A 265 18.04 23.18 -7.64
C ILE A 265 17.89 23.70 -6.22
N SER A 266 18.15 22.84 -5.23
CA SER A 266 18.10 23.22 -3.82
C SER A 266 19.43 23.85 -3.40
N LYS A 267 19.39 25.13 -3.03
CA LYS A 267 20.54 25.89 -2.50
C LYS A 267 20.40 26.15 -1.00
N THR A 268 19.17 26.13 -0.50
CA THR A 268 18.83 26.38 0.89
C THR A 268 18.43 25.07 1.56
N ARG A 269 19.16 24.71 2.62
CA ARG A 269 18.92 23.48 3.38
C ARG A 269 17.56 23.50 4.08
N PRO A 270 16.69 22.48 3.91
CA PRO A 270 15.48 22.37 4.71
C PRO A 270 15.84 21.99 6.15
N THR A 271 15.34 22.76 7.12
CA THR A 271 15.60 22.56 8.56
C THR A 271 14.36 22.66 9.44
N HIS A 272 13.20 23.00 8.86
CA HIS A 272 11.94 23.13 9.60
C HIS A 272 11.51 21.81 10.23
N THR A 273 10.83 21.88 11.37
CA THR A 273 10.55 20.72 12.21
C THR A 273 9.19 20.10 11.98
N SER A 274 8.37 20.65 11.09
CA SER A 274 7.00 20.19 10.80
C SER A 274 6.42 20.86 9.56
N GLY A 275 5.55 20.15 8.86
CA GLY A 275 4.74 20.70 7.78
C GLY A 275 5.54 21.08 6.54
N HIS A 276 5.03 22.06 5.81
CA HIS A 276 5.56 22.53 4.53
C HIS A 276 6.41 23.79 4.69
N MET A 277 7.45 23.93 3.88
CA MET A 277 8.22 25.17 3.74
C MET A 277 8.73 25.32 2.32
N ILE A 278 8.44 26.46 1.71
CA ILE A 278 8.93 26.80 0.37
C ILE A 278 10.34 27.36 0.49
N LEU A 279 11.33 26.66 -0.08
CA LEU A 279 12.73 27.09 -0.18
C LEU A 279 13.20 26.91 -1.63
N ASP A 280 13.81 27.93 -2.23
CA ASP A 280 14.26 27.90 -3.64
C ASP A 280 13.14 27.54 -4.66
N GLY A 281 11.88 27.84 -4.32
CA GLY A 281 10.72 27.45 -5.11
C GLY A 281 10.29 25.99 -4.96
N ILE A 282 10.94 25.24 -4.06
CA ILE A 282 10.64 23.84 -3.71
C ILE A 282 9.75 23.85 -2.48
N ASP A 283 8.57 23.26 -2.57
CA ASP A 283 7.74 22.97 -1.39
C ASP A 283 8.25 21.70 -0.70
N TRP A 284 9.04 21.90 0.35
CA TRP A 284 9.58 20.82 1.17
C TRP A 284 8.59 20.45 2.26
N LEU A 285 8.17 19.19 2.30
CA LEU A 285 7.39 18.61 3.38
C LEU A 285 8.30 17.83 4.33
N MET A 286 8.33 18.18 5.61
CA MET A 286 8.96 17.34 6.65
C MET A 286 8.07 16.14 6.95
N VAL A 287 8.55 14.92 6.67
CA VAL A 287 7.73 13.70 6.79
C VAL A 287 8.01 12.88 8.03
N GLN A 288 9.25 12.72 8.51
CA GLN A 288 9.57 11.94 9.71
C GLN A 288 10.84 12.44 10.40
N SER A 289 10.95 12.20 11.71
CA SER A 289 12.06 12.64 12.56
C SER A 289 13.10 11.54 12.84
N ASP A 290 12.87 10.32 12.38
CA ASP A 290 13.81 9.21 12.39
C ASP A 290 14.39 9.02 10.98
N PRO A 291 15.66 9.40 10.73
CA PRO A 291 16.23 9.33 9.40
C PRO A 291 16.47 7.87 9.00
N VAL A 292 15.91 7.49 7.86
CA VAL A 292 16.26 6.27 7.11
C VAL A 292 16.79 6.71 5.75
N TYR A 293 17.60 5.88 5.09
CA TYR A 293 18.21 6.20 3.78
C TYR A 293 17.76 5.28 2.65
N GLN A 294 17.07 4.21 3.02
CA GLN A 294 16.58 3.18 2.14
C GLN A 294 15.30 2.59 2.74
N ALA A 295 14.48 2.03 1.88
CA ALA A 295 13.25 1.36 2.20
C ALA A 295 13.05 0.19 1.24
N GLY A 296 12.70 -0.97 1.78
CA GLY A 296 12.39 -2.18 1.03
C GLY A 296 11.34 -3.03 1.72
N VAL A 297 10.93 -4.10 1.06
CA VAL A 297 10.02 -5.11 1.58
C VAL A 297 10.83 -6.36 1.89
N ARG A 298 10.75 -6.83 3.13
CA ARG A 298 11.58 -7.93 3.63
C ARG A 298 10.76 -9.03 4.29
N ASN A 299 11.15 -10.28 4.06
CA ASN A 299 10.57 -11.45 4.73
C ASN A 299 9.03 -11.49 4.57
N VAL A 300 8.56 -11.46 3.32
CA VAL A 300 7.13 -11.50 2.99
C VAL A 300 6.81 -12.75 2.19
N THR A 301 5.80 -13.49 2.67
CA THR A 301 5.26 -14.67 1.99
C THR A 301 3.89 -14.37 1.39
N PHE A 302 3.76 -14.61 0.10
CA PHE A 302 2.51 -14.71 -0.63
C PHE A 302 2.13 -16.19 -0.73
N ARG A 303 0.94 -16.58 -0.25
CA ARG A 303 0.48 -17.97 -0.29
C ARG A 303 -0.94 -18.11 -0.82
N ASP A 304 -1.21 -19.13 -1.64
CA ASP A 304 -2.57 -19.42 -2.11
C ASP A 304 -3.23 -18.21 -2.81
N ILE A 305 -2.54 -17.63 -3.79
CA ILE A 305 -3.03 -16.45 -4.53
C ILE A 305 -3.62 -16.89 -5.86
N TYR A 306 -4.83 -16.41 -6.18
CA TYR A 306 -5.57 -16.77 -7.39
C TYR A 306 -5.76 -15.56 -8.30
N LEU A 307 -5.06 -15.57 -9.44
CA LEU A 307 -4.98 -14.44 -10.38
C LEU A 307 -5.91 -14.68 -11.58
N TYR A 308 -7.15 -14.20 -11.51
CA TYR A 308 -8.11 -14.26 -12.61
C TYR A 308 -7.98 -13.05 -13.54
N LYS A 309 -7.66 -11.87 -12.99
CA LYS A 309 -7.48 -10.64 -13.77
C LYS A 309 -6.21 -10.72 -14.63
N PRO A 310 -6.28 -10.55 -15.97
CA PRO A 310 -5.10 -10.62 -16.82
C PRO A 310 -4.31 -9.32 -16.79
N ARG A 311 -3.61 -9.08 -15.67
CA ARG A 311 -2.63 -8.03 -15.41
C ARG A 311 -1.34 -8.64 -14.88
N THR A 312 -0.29 -7.85 -14.71
CA THR A 312 0.94 -8.35 -14.09
C THR A 312 0.66 -8.75 -12.63
N GLY A 313 1.06 -9.95 -12.24
CA GLY A 313 0.82 -10.46 -10.89
C GLY A 313 1.60 -9.65 -9.84
N PHE A 314 2.92 -9.70 -9.91
CA PHE A 314 3.80 -9.06 -8.93
C PHE A 314 4.77 -8.08 -9.59
N SER A 315 4.95 -6.91 -8.98
CA SER A 315 5.88 -5.90 -9.46
C SER A 315 6.82 -5.50 -8.34
N VAL A 316 8.05 -6.00 -8.39
CA VAL A 316 9.16 -5.58 -7.53
C VAL A 316 9.77 -4.34 -8.17
N HIS A 317 9.48 -3.16 -7.62
CA HIS A 317 9.38 -1.93 -8.41
C HIS A 317 10.29 -0.80 -7.92
N PHE A 318 10.62 0.08 -8.88
CA PHE A 318 11.03 1.46 -8.66
C PHE A 318 10.21 2.36 -9.59
N ASP A 319 9.69 3.46 -9.05
CA ASP A 319 9.18 4.54 -9.89
C ASP A 319 10.33 5.46 -10.29
N MET A 320 10.49 5.70 -11.59
CA MET A 320 11.54 6.55 -12.18
C MET A 320 10.96 7.39 -13.33
N ASP A 321 10.01 8.27 -13.01
CA ASP A 321 9.27 9.07 -13.97
C ASP A 321 9.00 10.50 -13.44
N VAL A 322 8.04 11.20 -14.06
CA VAL A 322 7.65 12.57 -13.68
C VAL A 322 6.81 12.64 -12.40
N TRP A 323 6.23 11.51 -11.97
CA TRP A 323 5.45 11.40 -10.75
C TRP A 323 6.35 11.13 -9.55
N SER A 324 7.44 10.39 -9.78
CA SER A 324 8.30 9.92 -8.69
C SER A 324 9.68 9.47 -9.15
N ARG A 325 10.66 9.70 -8.27
CA ARG A 325 11.99 9.09 -8.35
C ARG A 325 12.27 8.38 -7.03
N SER A 326 12.09 7.06 -7.06
CA SER A 326 12.24 6.21 -5.87
C SER A 326 13.70 6.03 -5.48
N PHE A 327 14.63 6.18 -6.43
CA PHE A 327 16.06 6.10 -6.20
C PHE A 327 16.74 7.41 -6.57
N TYR A 328 17.34 8.08 -5.59
CA TYR A 328 18.17 9.25 -5.84
C TYR A 328 19.59 8.83 -6.30
N PRO A 329 20.14 9.42 -7.38
CA PRO A 329 21.50 9.11 -7.84
C PRO A 329 22.57 9.25 -6.74
N GLY A 330 23.39 8.22 -6.56
CA GLY A 330 24.42 8.17 -5.52
C GLY A 330 23.94 7.69 -4.15
N ALA A 331 22.64 7.38 -3.99
CA ALA A 331 22.16 6.66 -2.83
C ALA A 331 22.71 5.24 -2.79
N THR A 332 22.74 4.65 -1.59
CA THR A 332 22.99 3.21 -1.45
C THR A 332 21.83 2.45 -2.06
N ASN A 333 22.11 1.44 -2.89
CA ASN A 333 21.07 0.64 -3.52
C ASN A 333 20.17 -0.01 -2.45
N PRO A 334 18.85 0.23 -2.48
CA PRO A 334 17.95 -0.47 -1.57
C PRO A 334 17.83 -1.92 -2.03
N MET A 335 17.46 -2.80 -1.09
CA MET A 335 17.30 -4.21 -1.34
C MET A 335 15.90 -4.65 -0.90
N GLN A 336 15.24 -5.39 -1.77
CA GLN A 336 14.08 -6.21 -1.44
C GLN A 336 14.59 -7.57 -0.96
N GLU A 337 14.04 -8.11 0.12
CA GLU A 337 14.66 -9.26 0.78
C GLU A 337 13.68 -10.42 1.03
N GLN A 338 14.11 -11.63 0.67
CA GLN A 338 13.49 -12.89 1.07
C GLN A 338 11.98 -12.94 0.78
N LEU A 339 11.60 -12.76 -0.49
CA LEU A 339 10.21 -12.86 -0.92
C LEU A 339 9.86 -14.29 -1.33
N VAL A 340 8.74 -14.81 -0.82
CA VAL A 340 8.27 -16.17 -1.08
C VAL A 340 6.90 -16.12 -1.75
N PHE A 341 6.74 -16.91 -2.81
CA PHE A 341 5.53 -17.06 -3.62
C PHE A 341 5.15 -18.53 -3.65
N ASP A 342 4.27 -18.93 -2.74
CA ASP A 342 3.84 -20.31 -2.52
C ASP A 342 2.43 -20.53 -3.05
N ASN A 343 2.24 -21.53 -3.90
CA ASN A 343 0.94 -21.89 -4.46
C ASN A 343 0.22 -20.73 -5.18
N ILE A 344 0.95 -19.98 -6.01
CA ILE A 344 0.33 -18.96 -6.86
C ILE A 344 -0.30 -19.61 -8.09
N ARG A 345 -1.54 -19.24 -8.39
CA ARG A 345 -2.32 -19.77 -9.51
C ARG A 345 -2.65 -18.65 -10.48
N VAL A 346 -1.94 -18.59 -11.61
CA VAL A 346 -2.37 -17.78 -12.74
C VAL A 346 -3.53 -18.50 -13.44
N LEU A 347 -4.67 -17.81 -13.54
CA LEU A 347 -5.94 -18.36 -14.00
C LEU A 347 -6.49 -17.69 -15.27
N HIS A 348 -5.73 -16.76 -15.85
CA HIS A 348 -5.99 -16.16 -17.16
C HIS A 348 -4.96 -16.59 -18.20
N ASP A 349 -5.30 -16.40 -19.47
CA ASP A 349 -4.40 -16.64 -20.61
C ASP A 349 -3.86 -15.34 -21.24
N GLY A 350 -4.14 -14.19 -20.62
CA GLY A 350 -3.58 -12.90 -21.04
C GLY A 350 -2.05 -12.92 -20.96
N GLY A 351 -1.37 -12.27 -21.92
CA GLY A 351 0.09 -12.29 -22.06
C GLY A 351 0.86 -11.30 -21.18
N ASN A 352 0.37 -11.02 -19.96
CA ASN A 352 1.08 -10.16 -19.02
C ASN A 352 2.11 -10.97 -18.22
N SER A 353 3.02 -10.28 -17.52
CA SER A 353 4.06 -10.96 -16.75
C SER A 353 3.50 -11.55 -15.46
N PHE A 354 4.02 -12.70 -15.04
CA PHE A 354 3.80 -13.17 -13.69
C PHE A 354 4.48 -12.22 -12.71
N MET A 355 5.72 -11.84 -13.02
CA MET A 355 6.52 -10.97 -12.18
C MET A 355 7.43 -10.05 -13.00
N ILE A 356 7.47 -8.78 -12.62
CA ILE A 356 8.44 -7.81 -13.11
C ILE A 356 9.35 -7.40 -11.95
N ILE A 357 10.66 -7.40 -12.18
CA ILE A 357 11.69 -7.12 -11.19
C ILE A 357 12.58 -5.99 -11.71
N ASN A 358 12.34 -4.78 -11.23
CA ASN A 358 13.00 -3.54 -11.67
C ASN A 358 13.85 -2.88 -10.58
N THR A 359 14.00 -3.53 -9.43
CA THR A 359 14.78 -3.07 -8.27
C THR A 359 15.64 -4.24 -7.74
N PRO A 360 16.75 -4.00 -7.03
CA PRO A 360 17.55 -5.07 -6.43
C PRO A 360 16.72 -5.95 -5.50
N VAL A 361 16.92 -7.26 -5.63
CA VAL A 361 16.30 -8.27 -4.76
C VAL A 361 17.29 -9.38 -4.49
N ASP A 362 17.43 -9.79 -3.22
CA ASP A 362 18.42 -10.79 -2.83
C ASP A 362 17.98 -12.22 -3.22
N SER A 363 16.72 -12.54 -2.98
CA SER A 363 16.18 -13.89 -2.97
C SER A 363 14.68 -13.89 -3.26
N LEU A 364 14.30 -14.69 -4.25
CA LEU A 364 12.94 -14.98 -4.64
C LEU A 364 12.74 -16.49 -4.64
N SER A 365 11.71 -16.97 -3.94
CA SER A 365 11.34 -18.39 -3.93
C SER A 365 9.93 -18.56 -4.49
N ILE A 366 9.80 -19.30 -5.59
CA ILE A 366 8.52 -19.64 -6.21
C ILE A 366 8.30 -21.14 -6.01
N VAL A 367 7.24 -21.52 -5.30
CA VAL A 367 6.99 -22.90 -4.90
C VAL A 367 5.54 -23.28 -5.20
N ASN A 368 5.29 -24.52 -5.61
CA ASN A 368 3.94 -25.08 -5.81
C ASN A 368 3.05 -24.30 -6.80
N SER A 369 3.64 -23.50 -7.71
CA SER A 369 2.92 -22.47 -8.46
C SER A 369 2.65 -22.86 -9.91
N SER A 370 1.61 -22.27 -10.50
CA SER A 370 1.24 -22.41 -11.92
C SER A 370 1.30 -21.05 -12.60
N LEU A 371 2.31 -20.85 -13.45
CA LEU A 371 2.55 -19.56 -14.11
C LEU A 371 1.84 -19.46 -15.48
N ARG A 372 1.27 -20.57 -15.98
CA ARG A 372 0.75 -20.68 -17.36
C ARG A 372 1.79 -20.21 -18.39
N ASN A 373 1.52 -19.14 -19.13
CA ASN A 373 2.38 -18.56 -20.16
C ASN A 373 2.98 -17.20 -19.74
N ASN A 374 2.95 -16.87 -18.44
CA ASN A 374 3.29 -15.54 -17.92
C ASN A 374 4.76 -15.52 -17.45
N ASP A 375 5.53 -14.54 -17.92
CA ASP A 375 6.98 -14.49 -17.75
C ASP A 375 7.46 -13.85 -16.44
N ILE A 376 8.74 -14.08 -16.12
CA ILE A 376 9.48 -13.41 -15.06
C ILE A 376 10.52 -12.52 -15.74
N ILE A 377 10.39 -11.20 -15.60
CA ILE A 377 11.24 -10.23 -16.30
C ILE A 377 12.09 -9.48 -15.28
N PHE A 378 13.41 -9.56 -15.44
CA PHE A 378 14.37 -8.67 -14.78
C PHE A 378 14.67 -7.48 -15.68
N GLY A 379 14.45 -6.28 -15.15
CA GLY A 379 14.75 -4.99 -15.76
C GLY A 379 15.53 -4.09 -14.81
N ASN A 380 15.88 -2.89 -15.27
CA ASN A 380 16.65 -1.91 -14.52
C ASN A 380 16.11 -0.50 -14.76
N ALA A 381 14.95 -0.21 -14.17
CA ALA A 381 14.25 1.05 -14.40
C ALA A 381 15.07 2.27 -13.93
N ALA A 382 15.80 2.13 -12.82
CA ALA A 382 16.64 3.18 -12.27
C ALA A 382 18.02 3.31 -12.92
N LYS A 383 18.35 2.44 -13.90
CA LYS A 383 19.66 2.37 -14.55
C LYS A 383 20.81 2.29 -13.53
N LEU A 384 20.62 1.48 -12.49
CA LEU A 384 21.66 1.21 -11.50
C LEU A 384 22.85 0.52 -12.17
N ASP A 385 24.06 0.90 -11.78
CA ASP A 385 25.29 0.26 -12.27
C ASP A 385 25.41 -1.19 -11.80
N ASP A 386 24.88 -1.48 -10.61
CA ASP A 386 24.82 -2.82 -10.03
C ASP A 386 23.44 -3.09 -9.44
N MET A 387 22.76 -4.11 -9.96
CA MET A 387 21.47 -4.59 -9.45
C MET A 387 21.64 -5.73 -8.41
N GLY A 388 22.87 -5.99 -7.98
CA GLY A 388 23.26 -7.06 -7.08
C GLY A 388 23.11 -8.45 -7.68
N LYS A 389 23.41 -9.48 -6.89
CA LYS A 389 23.08 -10.87 -7.23
C LYS A 389 21.67 -11.21 -6.74
N THR A 390 20.90 -11.95 -7.53
CA THR A 390 19.63 -12.53 -7.09
C THR A 390 19.70 -14.05 -7.08
N ARG A 391 19.23 -14.67 -6.00
CA ARG A 391 18.92 -16.09 -5.96
C ARG A 391 17.45 -16.29 -6.34
N LEU A 392 17.19 -16.99 -7.43
CA LEU A 392 15.84 -17.36 -7.84
C LEU A 392 15.68 -18.87 -7.69
N SER A 393 14.85 -19.30 -6.74
CA SER A 393 14.51 -20.71 -6.54
C SER A 393 13.11 -20.98 -7.06
N ILE A 394 12.96 -21.97 -7.93
CA ILE A 394 11.66 -22.42 -8.46
C ILE A 394 11.51 -23.92 -8.15
N GLN A 395 10.48 -24.29 -7.41
CA GLN A 395 10.27 -25.67 -6.96
C GLN A 395 8.82 -26.11 -7.18
N ASN A 396 8.63 -27.33 -7.66
CA ASN A 396 7.30 -27.93 -7.86
C ASN A 396 6.33 -26.99 -8.58
N SER A 397 6.82 -26.26 -9.59
CA SER A 397 6.07 -25.23 -10.31
C SER A 397 6.10 -25.52 -11.80
N PHE A 398 5.02 -25.16 -12.49
CA PHE A 398 4.85 -25.51 -13.90
C PHE A 398 4.32 -24.35 -14.75
N SER A 399 4.54 -24.49 -16.06
CA SER A 399 4.13 -23.57 -17.11
C SER A 399 3.39 -24.36 -18.20
N SER A 400 2.37 -23.76 -18.80
CA SER A 400 1.69 -24.32 -19.98
C SER A 400 2.42 -23.97 -21.28
N ALA A 401 3.39 -23.05 -21.24
CA ALA A 401 4.18 -22.62 -22.39
C ALA A 401 5.50 -23.41 -22.56
N GLY A 402 5.77 -24.40 -21.71
CA GLY A 402 6.97 -25.23 -21.77
C GLY A 402 7.77 -25.22 -20.47
N GLU A 403 9.10 -25.39 -20.57
CA GLU A 403 9.98 -25.33 -19.40
C GLU A 403 9.93 -23.95 -18.74
N ILE A 404 9.83 -23.90 -17.42
CA ILE A 404 9.70 -22.64 -16.67
C ILE A 404 10.92 -21.71 -16.85
N THR A 405 12.08 -22.30 -17.13
CA THR A 405 13.33 -21.59 -17.44
C THR A 405 13.21 -20.72 -18.69
N SER A 406 12.40 -21.13 -19.66
CA SER A 406 12.14 -20.36 -20.89
C SER A 406 11.32 -19.09 -20.66
N LEU A 407 10.67 -18.98 -19.50
CA LEU A 407 9.87 -17.82 -19.10
C LEU A 407 10.70 -16.77 -18.35
N ILE A 408 11.98 -17.02 -18.07
CA ILE A 408 12.84 -16.09 -17.35
C ILE A 408 13.60 -15.23 -18.36
N ARG A 409 13.44 -13.92 -18.26
CA ARG A 409 14.13 -12.94 -19.12
C ARG A 409 15.00 -12.03 -18.27
N ASN A 410 16.30 -12.06 -18.51
CA ASN A 410 17.24 -11.12 -17.92
C ASN A 410 17.60 -10.03 -18.93
N ASN A 411 16.98 -8.85 -18.79
CA ASN A 411 17.26 -7.72 -19.68
C ASN A 411 18.28 -6.74 -19.08
N VAL A 412 18.94 -7.11 -17.97
CA VAL A 412 19.89 -6.25 -17.26
C VAL A 412 21.31 -6.74 -17.53
N PRO A 413 22.15 -5.95 -18.21
CA PRO A 413 23.54 -6.32 -18.44
C PRO A 413 24.28 -6.64 -17.14
N ASN A 414 24.99 -7.77 -17.12
CA ASN A 414 25.82 -8.23 -16.00
C ASN A 414 25.04 -8.60 -14.73
N LYS A 415 23.71 -8.56 -14.74
CA LYS A 415 22.89 -9.02 -13.61
C LYS A 415 23.08 -10.51 -13.42
N GLN A 416 23.57 -10.90 -12.25
CA GLN A 416 23.76 -12.30 -11.91
C GLN A 416 22.48 -12.87 -11.30
N ILE A 417 21.93 -13.88 -11.96
CA ILE A 417 20.81 -14.68 -11.44
C ILE A 417 21.32 -16.09 -11.17
N GLU A 418 21.36 -16.47 -9.89
CA GLU A 418 21.55 -17.85 -9.47
C GLU A 418 20.20 -18.56 -9.50
N LEU A 419 19.93 -19.26 -10.60
CA LEU A 419 18.70 -20.02 -10.78
C LEU A 419 18.85 -21.43 -10.19
N ILE A 420 17.92 -21.82 -9.33
CA ILE A 420 17.79 -23.17 -8.79
C ILE A 420 16.41 -23.69 -9.14
N VAL A 421 16.34 -24.81 -9.86
CA VAL A 421 15.07 -25.46 -10.23
C VAL A 421 15.02 -26.86 -9.62
N ASP A 422 13.99 -27.14 -8.82
CA ASP A 422 13.79 -28.43 -8.14
C ASP A 422 15.05 -28.94 -7.40
N GLY A 423 15.74 -28.02 -6.72
CA GLY A 423 16.95 -28.31 -5.94
C GLY A 423 18.23 -28.45 -6.76
N LYS A 424 18.17 -28.30 -8.09
CA LYS A 424 19.32 -28.35 -8.99
C LYS A 424 19.72 -26.95 -9.41
N ALA A 425 21.02 -26.64 -9.33
CA ALA A 425 21.53 -25.39 -9.87
C ALA A 425 21.45 -25.43 -11.40
N GLU A 426 20.74 -24.46 -11.97
CA GLU A 426 20.68 -24.24 -13.41
C GLU A 426 21.73 -23.21 -13.83
N LYS A 427 21.94 -23.03 -15.15
CA LYS A 427 22.89 -22.05 -15.68
C LYS A 427 22.65 -20.66 -15.06
N SER A 428 23.74 -20.00 -14.66
CA SER A 428 23.69 -18.58 -14.29
C SER A 428 23.35 -17.73 -15.51
N PHE A 429 22.30 -16.92 -15.40
CA PHE A 429 21.98 -15.92 -16.42
C PHE A 429 22.85 -14.67 -16.14
N ARG A 430 23.40 -14.07 -17.20
CA ARG A 430 24.15 -12.82 -17.19
C ARG A 430 23.55 -11.83 -18.17
#